data_AF-A0A6A7LG54-F1
#
_entry.id   AF-A0A6A7LG54-F1
#
_cell.length_a   1.000
_cell.length_b   1.000
_cell.length_c   1.000
_cell.angle_alpha   90.00
_cell.angle_beta   90.00
_cell.angle_gamma   90.00
#
_symmetry.space_group_name_H-M   'P 1'
#
loop_
_entity.id
_entity.type
_entity.pdbx_description
1 polymer ?
#
loop_
_entity_poly.entity_id
_entity_poly.type
_entity_poly.pdbx_seq_one_letter_code
_entity_poly.pdbx_strand_id
1 'polypeptide(L)' 'MYVLVCRESGLGCDFVIKGKTREEFLENGAEHAIQKHGMRTEDVYLNSIPVNLLCHSFNEET' A
#
# COMPACT_ATOMS: atom_id res chain seq x y z
N MET A 1 5.39 -13.29 -3.83
CA MET A 1 4.09 -12.60 -3.99
C MET A 1 3.94 -11.71 -2.77
N TYR A 2 3.52 -10.46 -2.93
CA TYR A 2 3.33 -9.52 -1.81
C TYR A 2 1.83 -9.34 -1.56
N VAL A 3 1.42 -9.44 -0.31
CA VAL A 3 0.02 -9.30 0.11
C VAL A 3 -0.05 -8.55 1.43
N LEU A 4 -1.04 -7.66 1.56
CA LEU A 4 -1.32 -6.94 2.79
C LEU A 4 -2.79 -6.54 2.85
N VAL A 5 -3.45 -6.72 3.99
CA VAL A 5 -4.79 -6.16 4.20
C VAL A 5 -4.63 -4.72 4.68
N CYS A 6 -5.33 -3.77 4.05
CA CYS A 6 -5.24 -2.33 4.32
C CYS A 6 -5.37 -1.98 5.82
N ARG A 7 -6.25 -2.69 6.56
CA ARG A 7 -6.40 -2.61 8.02
C ARG A 7 -5.14 -2.85 8.82
N GLU A 8 -4.24 -3.70 8.33
CA GLU A 8 -2.96 -3.99 8.97
C GLU A 8 -1.99 -2.80 8.86
N SER A 9 -2.34 -1.79 8.07
CA SER A 9 -1.64 -0.52 7.95
C SER A 9 -2.25 0.58 8.81
N GLY A 10 -3.26 0.26 9.61
CA GLY A 10 -3.99 1.23 10.45
C GLY A 10 -5.15 1.95 9.75
N LEU A 11 -5.39 1.67 8.47
CA LEU A 11 -6.53 2.20 7.73
C LEU A 11 -7.70 1.23 7.85
N GLY A 12 -8.80 1.57 8.52
CA GLY A 12 -9.92 0.67 8.82
C GLY A 12 -10.71 0.16 7.60
N CYS A 13 -10.06 -0.60 6.72
CA CYS A 13 -10.58 -1.15 5.47
C CYS A 13 -10.04 -2.57 5.24
N ASP A 14 -10.90 -3.48 4.78
CA ASP A 14 -10.54 -4.88 4.50
C ASP A 14 -10.04 -5.10 3.06
N PHE A 15 -9.67 -4.04 2.32
CA PHE A 15 -9.09 -4.19 1.00
C PHE A 15 -7.75 -4.93 1.07
N VAL A 16 -7.56 -5.91 0.18
CA VAL A 16 -6.33 -6.70 0.12
C VAL A 16 -5.47 -6.18 -1.01
N ILE A 17 -4.37 -5.52 -0.66
CA ILE A 17 -3.33 -5.08 -1.58
C ILE A 17 -2.53 -6.31 -1.99
N LYS A 18 -2.32 -6.50 -3.28
CA LYS A 18 -1.55 -7.61 -3.83
C LYS A 18 -0.58 -7.11 -4.89
N GLY A 19 0.56 -7.76 -5.04
CA GLY A 19 1.48 -7.49 -6.14
C GLY A 19 2.49 -8.61 -6.35
N LYS A 20 2.83 -8.91 -7.61
CA LYS A 20 3.87 -9.88 -7.94
C LYS A 20 5.27 -9.34 -7.66
N THR A 21 5.48 -8.07 -7.99
CA THR A 21 6.70 -7.32 -7.68
C THR A 21 6.40 -6.34 -6.54
N ARG A 22 7.47 -5.83 -5.93
CA ARG A 22 7.35 -4.80 -4.90
C ARG A 22 6.76 -3.51 -5.48
N GLU A 23 7.14 -3.14 -6.70
CA GLU A 23 6.61 -1.96 -7.38
C GLU A 23 5.10 -2.08 -7.59
N GLU A 24 4.61 -3.19 -8.16
CA GLU A 24 3.18 -3.43 -8.37
C GLU A 24 2.40 -3.40 -7.06
N PHE A 25 2.95 -4.01 -5.99
CA PHE A 25 2.34 -4.00 -4.67
C PHE A 25 2.21 -2.57 -4.10
N LEU A 26 3.27 -1.77 -4.21
CA LEU A 26 3.29 -0.40 -3.71
C LEU A 26 2.37 0.51 -4.52
N GLU A 27 2.32 0.37 -5.85
CA GLU A 27 1.40 1.11 -6.71
C GLU A 27 -0.06 0.79 -6.37
N ASN A 28 -0.40 -0.49 -6.19
CA ASN A 28 -1.75 -0.91 -5.82
C ASN A 28 -2.17 -0.39 -4.44
N GLY A 29 -1.25 -0.40 -3.47
CA GLY A 29 -1.49 0.17 -2.14
C GLY A 29 -1.68 1.68 -2.19
N ALA A 30 -0.87 2.38 -2.97
CA ALA A 30 -0.92 3.82 -3.13
C ALA A 30 -2.21 4.29 -3.79
N GLU A 31 -2.61 3.65 -4.90
CA GLU A 31 -3.86 3.95 -5.58
C GLU A 31 -5.07 3.75 -4.65
N HIS A 32 -5.09 2.64 -3.91
CA HIS A 32 -6.13 2.36 -2.95
C HIS A 32 -6.21 3.43 -1.86
N ALA A 33 -5.08 3.82 -1.28
CA ALA A 33 -5.01 4.84 -0.24
C ALA A 33 -5.53 6.21 -0.72
N ILE A 34 -5.20 6.62 -1.94
CA ILE A 34 -5.69 7.87 -2.54
C ILE A 34 -7.20 7.79 -2.77
N GLN A 35 -7.68 6.72 -3.41
CA GLN A 35 -9.09 6.63 -3.83
C GLN A 35 -10.07 6.33 -2.69
N LYS A 36 -9.66 5.52 -1.70
CA LYS A 36 -10.55 5.03 -0.64
C LYS A 36 -10.35 5.74 0.70
N HIS A 37 -9.17 6.30 0.94
CA HIS A 37 -8.85 7.00 2.17
C HIS A 37 -8.60 8.50 1.98
N GLY A 38 -8.70 9.00 0.73
CA GLY A 38 -8.56 10.43 0.44
C GLY A 38 -7.16 10.98 0.73
N MET A 39 -6.15 10.10 0.79
CA MET A 39 -4.76 10.53 0.94
C MET A 39 -4.34 11.33 -0.29
N ARG A 40 -3.53 12.36 -0.09
CA ARG A 40 -3.01 13.16 -1.21
C ARG A 40 -1.83 12.41 -1.82
N THR A 41 -1.65 12.54 -3.13
CA THR A 41 -0.55 11.88 -3.84
C THR A 41 0.81 12.22 -3.24
N GLU A 42 1.00 13.44 -2.76
CA GLU A 42 2.25 13.89 -2.11
C GLU A 42 2.53 13.23 -0.76
N ASP A 43 1.49 12.73 -0.07
CA ASP A 43 1.65 12.00 1.19
C ASP A 43 2.08 10.55 0.92
N VAL A 44 1.72 10.00 -0.26
CA VAL A 44 1.88 8.58 -0.61
C VAL A 44 3.07 8.34 -1.54
N TYR A 45 3.54 9.35 -2.27
CA TYR A 45 4.67 9.25 -3.22
C TYR A 45 5.80 10.20 -2.84
N LEU A 46 7.04 9.70 -2.89
CA LEU A 46 8.27 10.47 -2.78
C LEU A 46 9.04 10.34 -4.09
N ASN A 47 9.24 11.46 -4.81
CA ASN A 47 9.91 11.47 -6.12
C ASN A 47 9.31 10.45 -7.10
N SER A 48 7.98 10.41 -7.18
CA SER A 48 7.21 9.46 -8.02
C SER A 48 7.34 7.98 -7.64
N ILE A 49 8.01 7.66 -6.53
CA ILE A 49 8.07 6.31 -5.99
C ILE A 49 7.03 6.21 -4.87
N PRO A 50 6.06 5.28 -4.95
CA PRO A 50 5.12 5.05 -3.86
C PRO A 50 5.91 4.64 -2.62
N VAL A 51 5.90 5.48 -1.59
CA VAL A 51 6.54 5.20 -0.31
C VAL A 51 5.57 4.40 0.52
N ASN A 52 6.04 3.27 1.05
CA ASN A 52 5.23 2.46 1.92
C ASN A 52 4.99 3.22 3.24
N LEU A 53 3.89 3.98 3.32
CA LEU A 53 3.38 4.56 4.57
C LEU A 53 3.00 3.48 5.59
N LEU A 54 2.90 2.24 5.12
CA LEU A 54 2.57 1.04 5.88
C LEU A 54 3.85 0.58 6.62
N CYS A 55 4.38 1.45 7.48
CA CYS A 55 5.42 1.08 8.42
C CYS A 55 4.93 -0.14 9.20
N HIS A 56 5.67 -1.25 9.11
CA HIS A 56 5.60 -2.48 9.93
C HIS A 56 4.97 -3.76 9.35
N SER A 57 4.36 -3.77 8.17
CA SER A 57 3.62 -4.97 7.70
C SER A 57 4.09 -5.47 6.34
N PHE A 58 5.33 -5.97 6.25
CA PHE A 58 5.72 -6.85 5.15
C PHE A 58 5.83 -8.27 5.68
N ASN A 59 4.83 -9.10 5.38
CA ASN A 59 5.00 -10.54 5.42
C ASN A 59 5.30 -10.98 3.98
N GLU A 60 6.53 -11.42 3.74
CA GLU A 60 6.85 -12.14 2.51
C GLU A 60 6.18 -13.52 2.62
N GLU A 61 5.13 -13.76 1.83
CA GLU A 61 4.57 -15.10 1.71
C GLU A 61 5.60 -15.97 0.97
N THR A 62 6.35 -16.79 1.74
CA THR A 62 7.23 -17.86 1.26
C THR A 62 6.44 -19.03 0.71
#